data_AF-A0A3M7TUC0-F1
#
_entry.id   AF-A0A3M7TUC0-F1
#
_cell.length_a   1.000
_cell.length_b   1.000
_cell.length_c   1.000
_cell.angle_alpha   90.00
_cell.angle_beta   90.00
_cell.angle_gamma   90.00
#
_symmetry.space_group_name_H-M   'P 1'
#
loop_
_entity.id
_entity.type
_entity.pdbx_description
1 polymer ?
#
loop_
_entity_poly.entity_id
_entity_poly.type
_entity_poly.pdbx_seq_one_letter_code
_entity_poly.pdbx_strand_id
1 'polypeptide(L)'
;MRSVLPVRLLAIGQVLFTIAYFSYMLYISFSWGFTPRMVQILVTDSIYLILIISAAGLLFLKTWGWWVTVILYGKLLMSKLIGTGTEWFLLLSGTIAEKWRWDIFFADLFIILLYTVILACFFLRRIRRIFNVHEAGKKMAFLVTIGIILLYSIYFVTAFWLIVQLG
;
A
#
# COMPACT_ATOMS: atom_id res chain seq x y z
N MET A 1 -3.86 -28.17 -13.94
CA MET A 1 -3.32 -26.80 -14.12
C MET A 1 -3.56 -25.99 -12.85
N ARG A 2 -2.51 -25.56 -12.13
CA ARG A 2 -2.69 -24.72 -10.93
C ARG A 2 -3.20 -23.35 -11.40
N SER A 3 -4.40 -22.94 -10.98
CA SER A 3 -4.97 -21.67 -11.43
C SER A 3 -4.08 -20.49 -10.99
N VAL A 4 -3.35 -19.92 -11.95
CA VAL A 4 -2.65 -18.62 -11.86
C VAL A 4 -3.60 -17.43 -11.95
N LEU A 5 -4.88 -17.71 -12.18
CA LEU A 5 -5.95 -16.74 -12.39
C LEU A 5 -6.09 -15.74 -11.22
N PRO A 6 -6.05 -16.12 -9.93
CA PRO A 6 -6.16 -15.17 -8.83
C PRO A 6 -5.01 -14.14 -8.78
N VAL A 7 -3.80 -14.58 -9.10
CA VAL A 7 -2.60 -13.72 -9.14
C VAL A 7 -2.70 -12.72 -10.28
N ARG A 8 -3.16 -13.17 -11.45
CA ARG A 8 -3.37 -12.29 -12.61
C ARG A 8 -4.49 -11.30 -12.38
N LEU A 9 -5.61 -11.72 -11.79
CA LEU A 9 -6.70 -10.81 -11.41
C LEU A 9 -6.23 -9.74 -10.43
N LEU A 10 -5.43 -10.12 -9.43
CA LEU A 10 -4.86 -9.16 -8.49
C LEU A 10 -3.90 -8.18 -9.17
N ALA A 11 -3.06 -8.65 -10.10
CA ALA A 11 -2.17 -7.78 -10.87
C ALA A 11 -2.95 -6.79 -11.77
N ILE A 12 -3.98 -7.27 -12.47
CA ILE A 12 -4.87 -6.41 -13.26
C ILE A 12 -5.58 -5.40 -12.36
N GLY A 13 -6.09 -5.85 -11.22
CA GLY A 13 -6.73 -5.00 -10.22
C GLY A 13 -5.80 -3.90 -9.69
N GLN A 14 -4.54 -4.22 -9.43
CA GLN A 14 -3.52 -3.22 -9.05
C GLN A 14 -3.33 -2.16 -10.13
N VAL A 15 -3.20 -2.57 -11.40
CA VAL A 15 -3.04 -1.62 -12.51
C VAL A 15 -4.28 -0.74 -12.65
N LEU A 16 -5.47 -1.34 -12.66
CA LEU A 16 -6.73 -0.60 -12.76
C LEU A 16 -6.91 0.37 -11.60
N PHE A 17 -6.61 -0.06 -10.37
CA PHE A 17 -6.65 0.78 -9.18
C PHE A 17 -5.70 1.97 -9.32
N THR A 18 -4.42 1.74 -9.66
CA THR A 18 -3.44 2.83 -9.78
C THR A 18 -3.83 3.80 -10.88
N ILE A 19 -4.24 3.31 -12.05
CA ILE A 19 -4.67 4.19 -13.15
C ILE A 19 -5.89 5.01 -12.74
N ALA A 20 -6.94 4.37 -12.22
CA ALA A 20 -8.16 5.08 -11.81
C ALA A 20 -7.87 6.13 -10.73
N TYR A 21 -7.04 5.78 -9.75
CA TYR A 21 -6.63 6.66 -8.67
C TYR A 21 -5.89 7.91 -9.19
N PHE A 22 -4.84 7.72 -10.00
CA PHE A 22 -4.09 8.87 -10.53
C PHE A 22 -4.88 9.68 -11.55
N SER A 23 -5.73 9.04 -12.37
CA SER A 23 -6.64 9.76 -13.26
C SER A 23 -7.62 10.63 -12.48
N TYR A 24 -8.14 10.14 -11.36
CA TYR A 24 -9.01 10.92 -10.47
C TYR A 24 -8.27 12.08 -9.82
N MET A 25 -7.06 11.85 -9.30
CA MET A 25 -6.23 12.90 -8.72
C MET A 25 -5.85 13.99 -9.74
N LEU A 26 -5.55 13.60 -10.98
CA LEU A 26 -5.30 14.54 -12.07
C LEU A 26 -6.56 15.34 -12.40
N TYR A 27 -7.72 14.69 -12.49
CA TYR A 27 -9.00 15.38 -12.72
C TYR A 27 -9.27 16.44 -11.65
N ILE A 28 -9.08 16.12 -10.37
CA ILE A 28 -9.20 17.09 -9.28
C ILE A 28 -8.19 18.22 -9.45
N SER A 29 -6.92 17.89 -9.75
CA SER A 29 -5.85 18.88 -9.91
C SER A 29 -6.14 19.86 -11.05
N PHE A 30 -6.71 19.39 -12.16
CA PHE A 30 -7.15 20.25 -13.26
C PHE A 30 -8.38 21.10 -12.89
N SER A 31 -9.32 20.53 -12.13
CA SER A 31 -10.56 21.21 -11.76
C SER A 31 -10.34 22.30 -10.71
N TRP A 32 -9.45 22.08 -9.75
CA TRP A 32 -9.24 22.97 -8.59
C TRP A 32 -7.94 23.79 -8.69
N GLY A 33 -7.14 23.55 -9.74
CA GLY A 33 -5.82 24.14 -9.92
C GLY A 33 -4.73 23.38 -9.17
N PHE A 34 -3.51 23.42 -9.71
CA PHE A 34 -2.32 22.83 -9.09
C PHE A 34 -1.84 23.66 -7.90
N THR A 35 -2.49 23.47 -6.77
CA THR A 35 -2.05 24.05 -5.49
C THR A 35 -0.85 23.27 -4.92
N PRO A 36 0.00 23.88 -4.07
CA PRO A 36 1.11 23.18 -3.40
C PRO A 36 0.65 21.93 -2.64
N ARG A 37 -0.56 21.97 -2.07
CA ARG A 37 -1.19 20.84 -1.39
C ARG A 37 -1.46 19.67 -2.34
N MET A 38 -1.89 19.91 -3.58
CA MET A 38 -2.09 18.86 -4.57
C MET A 38 -0.78 18.21 -5.00
N VAL A 39 0.28 19.03 -5.17
CA VAL A 39 1.63 18.52 -5.46
C VAL A 39 2.13 17.63 -4.33
N GLN A 40 1.95 18.08 -3.07
CA GLN A 40 2.30 17.28 -1.91
C GLN A 40 1.56 15.95 -1.91
N ILE A 41 0.24 15.93 -2.12
CA ILE A 41 -0.55 14.69 -2.16
C ILE A 41 -0.06 13.77 -3.29
N LEU A 42 0.16 14.29 -4.50
CA LEU A 42 0.65 13.49 -5.63
C LEU A 42 2.03 12.85 -5.37
N VAL A 43 2.96 13.58 -4.74
CA VAL A 43 4.27 13.02 -4.37
C VAL A 43 4.13 11.98 -3.25
N THR A 44 3.27 12.26 -2.27
CA THR A 44 2.98 11.37 -1.15
C THR A 44 2.34 10.07 -1.65
N ASP A 45 1.46 10.14 -2.65
CA ASP A 45 0.76 8.97 -3.19
C ASP A 45 1.51 8.30 -4.37
N SER A 46 2.66 8.83 -4.77
CA SER A 46 3.53 8.26 -5.81
C SER A 46 3.95 6.80 -5.52
N ILE A 47 3.90 6.37 -4.26
CA ILE A 47 4.16 4.97 -3.87
C ILE A 47 3.21 3.98 -4.54
N TYR A 48 2.00 4.40 -4.91
CA TYR A 48 1.06 3.57 -5.66
C TYR A 48 1.51 3.31 -7.10
N LEU A 49 2.44 4.09 -7.66
CA LEU A 49 3.05 3.80 -8.96
C LEU A 49 3.89 2.52 -8.91
N ILE A 50 4.48 2.20 -7.75
CA ILE A 50 5.24 0.95 -7.57
C ILE A 50 4.30 -0.27 -7.68
N LEU A 51 3.00 -0.12 -7.45
CA LEU A 51 2.03 -1.19 -7.71
C LEU A 51 1.98 -1.59 -9.20
N ILE A 52 2.23 -0.68 -10.14
CA ILE A 52 2.30 -1.02 -11.57
C ILE A 52 3.52 -1.91 -11.85
N ILE A 53 4.67 -1.55 -11.27
CA ILE A 53 5.90 -2.34 -11.39
C ILE A 53 5.67 -3.73 -10.77
N SER A 54 5.05 -3.76 -9.59
CA SER A 54 4.67 -5.00 -8.90
C SER A 54 3.74 -5.87 -9.75
N ALA A 55 2.70 -5.27 -10.34
CA ALA A 55 1.73 -5.94 -11.18
C ALA A 55 2.38 -6.54 -12.43
N ALA A 56 3.32 -5.83 -13.07
CA ALA A 56 4.09 -6.38 -14.18
C ALA A 56 4.85 -7.66 -13.74
N GLY A 57 5.53 -7.60 -12.59
CA GLY A 57 6.21 -8.77 -12.02
C GLY A 57 5.27 -9.94 -11.74
N LEU A 58 4.05 -9.66 -11.25
CA LEU A 58 3.01 -10.68 -11.03
C LEU A 58 2.47 -11.28 -12.33
N LEU A 59 2.24 -10.47 -13.37
CA LEU A 59 1.74 -10.94 -14.67
C LEU A 59 2.75 -11.88 -15.35
N PHE A 60 4.04 -11.56 -15.27
CA PHE A 60 5.13 -12.39 -15.77
C PHE A 60 5.57 -13.50 -14.81
N LEU A 61 4.88 -13.64 -13.66
CA LEU A 61 5.16 -14.64 -12.62
C LEU A 61 6.63 -14.63 -12.16
N LYS A 62 7.27 -13.45 -12.16
CA LYS A 62 8.66 -13.29 -11.73
C LYS A 62 8.75 -13.26 -10.21
N THR A 63 9.74 -13.93 -9.65
CA THR A 63 9.95 -14.02 -8.19
C THR A 63 10.08 -12.65 -7.53
N TRP A 64 10.73 -11.67 -8.20
CA TRP A 64 10.83 -10.31 -7.69
C TRP A 64 9.45 -9.63 -7.55
N GLY A 65 8.49 -9.93 -8.43
CA GLY A 65 7.14 -9.39 -8.36
C GLY A 65 6.39 -9.83 -7.10
N TRP A 66 6.63 -11.07 -6.65
CA TRP A 66 6.11 -11.57 -5.37
C TRP A 66 6.67 -10.77 -4.19
N TRP A 67 8.01 -10.56 -4.16
CA TRP A 67 8.67 -9.80 -3.10
C TRP A 67 8.19 -8.35 -3.04
N VAL A 68 8.17 -7.67 -4.19
CA VAL A 68 7.71 -6.28 -4.29
C VAL A 68 6.25 -6.16 -3.84
N THR A 69 5.38 -7.09 -4.26
CA THR A 69 3.96 -7.07 -3.85
C THR A 69 3.82 -7.21 -2.34
N VAL A 70 4.49 -8.21 -1.76
CA VAL A 70 4.39 -8.47 -0.32
C VAL A 70 4.93 -7.29 0.50
N ILE A 71 6.06 -6.70 0.09
CA ILE A 71 6.63 -5.52 0.76
C ILE A 71 5.70 -4.32 0.62
N LEU A 72 5.14 -4.04 -0.56
CA LEU A 72 4.23 -2.92 -0.77
C LEU A 72 2.95 -3.04 0.05
N TYR A 73 2.27 -4.18 -0.01
CA TYR A 73 1.06 -4.38 0.80
C TYR A 73 1.38 -4.39 2.29
N GLY A 74 2.54 -4.90 2.69
CA GLY A 74 3.03 -4.81 4.05
C GLY A 74 3.22 -3.35 4.51
N LYS A 75 3.80 -2.50 3.67
CA LYS A 75 3.93 -1.06 3.92
C LYS A 75 2.57 -0.39 4.01
N LEU A 76 1.66 -0.67 3.08
CA LEU A 76 0.31 -0.09 3.07
C LEU A 76 -0.47 -0.49 4.32
N LEU A 77 -0.39 -1.76 4.74
CA LEU A 77 -0.99 -2.24 5.98
C LEU A 77 -0.40 -1.54 7.20
N MET A 78 0.93 -1.49 7.32
CA MET A 78 1.62 -0.81 8.43
C MET A 78 1.25 0.67 8.49
N SER A 79 1.26 1.36 7.34
CA SER A 79 0.89 2.77 7.24
C SER A 79 -0.57 3.00 7.66
N LYS A 80 -1.49 2.10 7.30
CA LYS A 80 -2.90 2.22 7.67
C LYS A 80 -3.10 1.95 9.16
N LEU A 81 -2.44 0.94 9.72
CA LEU A 81 -2.48 0.66 11.16
C LEU A 81 -1.98 1.85 11.99
N ILE A 82 -0.85 2.45 11.60
CA ILE A 82 -0.30 3.64 12.28
C ILE A 82 -1.27 4.82 12.14
N GLY A 83 -1.79 5.06 10.93
CA GLY A 83 -2.73 6.15 10.66
C GLY A 83 -4.01 6.03 11.49
N THR A 84 -4.71 4.90 11.38
CA THR A 84 -5.95 4.63 12.12
C THR A 84 -5.70 4.62 13.65
N GLY A 85 -4.58 4.06 14.11
CA GLY A 85 -4.22 4.09 15.54
C GLY A 85 -3.97 5.50 16.07
N THR A 86 -3.31 6.35 15.27
CA THR A 86 -3.07 7.76 15.62
C THR A 86 -4.38 8.55 15.66
N GLU A 87 -5.25 8.34 14.68
CA GLU A 87 -6.57 8.97 14.63
C GLU A 87 -7.42 8.60 15.85
N TRP A 88 -7.47 7.31 16.23
CA TRP A 88 -8.19 6.87 17.42
C TRP A 88 -7.60 7.45 18.70
N PHE A 89 -6.28 7.51 18.80
CA PHE A 89 -5.61 8.12 19.94
C PHE A 89 -6.00 9.59 20.10
N LEU A 90 -5.97 10.37 19.01
CA LEU A 90 -6.31 11.80 19.02
C LEU A 90 -7.79 12.08 19.33
N LEU A 91 -8.69 11.19 18.89
CA LEU A 91 -10.12 11.26 19.22
C LEU A 91 -10.36 10.93 20.70
N LEU A 92 -9.71 9.89 21.23
CA LEU A 92 -9.86 9.46 22.63
C LEU A 92 -9.22 10.45 23.62
N SER A 93 -8.12 11.10 23.24
CA SER A 93 -7.49 12.14 24.06
C SER A 93 -8.25 13.47 24.04
N GLY A 94 -9.24 13.63 23.16
CA GLY A 94 -9.96 14.89 22.96
C GLY A 94 -9.10 15.98 22.30
N THR A 95 -7.98 15.62 21.68
CA THR A 95 -7.11 16.58 20.98
C THR A 95 -7.77 17.11 19.71
N ILE A 96 -8.64 16.32 19.08
CA ILE A 96 -9.44 16.71 17.92
C ILE A 96 -10.92 16.76 18.32
N ALA A 97 -11.61 17.86 17.97
CA ALA A 97 -13.03 18.08 18.27
C ALA A 97 -13.99 17.42 17.25
N GLU A 98 -13.51 16.46 16.46
CA GLU A 98 -14.33 15.75 15.49
C GLU A 98 -15.15 14.66 16.19
N LYS A 99 -16.39 14.50 15.72
CA LYS A 99 -17.28 13.45 16.25
C LYS A 99 -16.84 12.10 15.75
N TRP A 100 -16.94 11.09 16.62
CA TRP A 100 -16.73 9.69 16.23
C TRP A 100 -17.67 9.31 15.08
N ARG A 101 -17.08 8.88 13.97
CA ARG A 101 -17.78 8.54 12.73
C ARG A 101 -17.60 7.05 12.43
N TRP A 102 -18.64 6.27 12.74
CA TRP A 102 -18.63 4.82 12.55
C TRP A 102 -18.39 4.41 11.09
N ASP A 103 -18.86 5.21 10.14
CA ASP A 103 -18.65 4.99 8.70
C ASP A 103 -17.17 4.99 8.32
N ILE A 104 -16.39 5.94 8.84
CA ILE A 104 -14.94 6.02 8.62
C ILE A 104 -14.24 4.83 9.29
N PHE A 105 -14.63 4.51 10.52
CA PHE A 105 -14.09 3.37 11.26
C PHE A 105 -14.27 2.04 10.50
N PHE A 106 -15.47 1.76 9.98
CA PHE A 106 -15.73 0.53 9.24
C PHE A 106 -14.97 0.48 7.91
N ALA A 107 -14.86 1.61 7.22
CA ALA A 107 -14.05 1.70 6.00
C ALA A 107 -12.58 1.37 6.28
N ASP A 108 -12.03 1.92 7.36
CA ASP A 108 -10.65 1.67 7.78
C ASP A 108 -10.39 0.22 8.16
N LEU A 109 -11.28 -0.36 8.97
CA LEU A 109 -11.22 -1.77 9.34
C LEU A 109 -11.30 -2.68 8.11
N PHE A 110 -12.19 -2.37 7.17
CA PHE A 110 -12.34 -3.11 5.92
C PHE A 110 -11.05 -3.08 5.08
N ILE A 111 -10.41 -1.92 4.96
CA ILE A 111 -9.13 -1.77 4.23
C ILE A 111 -8.02 -2.58 4.91
N ILE A 112 -7.91 -2.52 6.24
CA ILE A 112 -6.93 -3.31 7.01
C ILE A 112 -7.14 -4.81 6.78
N LEU A 113 -8.40 -5.26 6.82
CA LEU A 113 -8.75 -6.66 6.58
C LEU A 113 -8.40 -7.08 5.14
N LEU A 114 -8.74 -6.23 4.15
CA LEU A 114 -8.42 -6.47 2.74
C LEU A 114 -6.91 -6.66 2.53
N TYR A 115 -6.07 -5.77 3.06
CA TYR A 115 -4.62 -5.89 2.95
C TYR A 115 -4.09 -7.14 3.66
N THR A 116 -4.64 -7.48 4.82
CA THR A 116 -4.27 -8.68 5.57
C THR A 116 -4.61 -9.94 4.78
N VAL A 117 -5.80 -10.01 4.16
CA VAL A 117 -6.21 -11.15 3.32
C VAL A 117 -5.32 -11.26 2.09
N ILE A 118 -4.98 -10.16 1.44
CA ILE A 118 -4.06 -10.16 0.28
C ILE A 118 -2.70 -10.71 0.70
N LEU A 119 -2.12 -10.22 1.80
CA LEU A 119 -0.85 -10.74 2.31
C LEU A 119 -0.95 -12.23 2.67
N ALA A 120 -1.98 -12.64 3.41
CA ALA A 120 -2.18 -14.05 3.78
C ALA A 120 -2.23 -14.95 2.53
N CYS A 121 -2.92 -14.52 1.47
CA CYS A 121 -2.93 -15.21 0.18
C CYS A 121 -1.52 -15.37 -0.40
N PHE A 122 -0.70 -14.32 -0.42
CA PHE A 122 0.66 -14.39 -0.93
C PHE A 122 1.58 -15.33 -0.13
N PHE A 123 1.32 -15.50 1.16
CA PHE A 123 2.06 -16.44 2.03
C PHE A 123 1.58 -17.89 1.93
N LEU A 124 0.45 -18.17 1.26
CA LEU A 124 0.00 -19.55 1.02
C LEU A 124 1.06 -20.34 0.26
N ARG A 125 1.33 -21.58 0.73
CA ARG A 125 2.31 -22.51 0.11
C ARG A 125 2.06 -22.71 -1.38
N ARG A 126 0.79 -22.66 -1.82
CA ARG A 126 0.40 -22.78 -3.22
C ARG A 126 0.92 -21.61 -4.07
N ILE A 127 0.73 -20.37 -3.63
CA ILE A 127 1.16 -19.16 -4.37
C ILE A 127 2.67 -19.06 -4.37
N ARG A 128 3.32 -19.30 -3.22
CA ARG A 128 4.78 -19.31 -3.11
C ARG A 128 5.47 -20.26 -4.09
N ARG A 129 4.90 -21.45 -4.31
CA ARG A 129 5.41 -22.43 -5.30
C ARG A 129 5.29 -21.96 -6.74
N ILE A 130 4.32 -21.09 -7.07
CA ILE A 130 4.19 -20.53 -8.43
C ILE A 130 5.35 -19.58 -8.72
N PHE A 131 5.79 -18.83 -7.71
CA PHE A 131 6.88 -17.84 -7.82
C PHE A 131 8.27 -18.39 -7.47
N ASN A 132 8.42 -19.71 -7.28
CA ASN A 132 9.68 -20.36 -6.88
C ASN A 132 10.30 -19.80 -5.57
N VAL A 133 9.46 -19.40 -4.60
CA VAL A 133 9.92 -18.88 -3.30
C VAL A 133 10.07 -20.02 -2.29
N HIS A 134 11.31 -20.49 -2.11
CA HIS A 134 11.65 -21.67 -1.29
C HIS A 134 12.05 -21.36 0.17
N GLU A 135 12.19 -20.08 0.52
CA GLU A 135 12.70 -19.65 1.83
C GLU A 135 11.87 -20.14 3.03
N ALA A 136 12.53 -20.39 4.17
CA ALA A 136 11.85 -20.77 5.40
C ALA A 136 10.95 -19.62 5.91
N GLY A 137 9.80 -19.94 6.53
CA GLY A 137 8.80 -18.95 6.94
C GLY A 137 9.36 -17.81 7.81
N LYS A 138 10.23 -18.14 8.79
CA LYS A 138 10.87 -17.15 9.67
C LYS A 138 11.81 -16.21 8.91
N LYS A 139 12.69 -16.75 8.07
CA LYS A 139 13.64 -15.96 7.26
C LYS A 139 12.89 -15.06 6.26
N MET A 140 11.83 -15.59 5.65
CA MET A 140 10.96 -14.84 4.74
C MET A 140 10.25 -13.68 5.47
N ALA A 141 9.66 -13.93 6.65
CA ALA A 141 9.04 -12.88 7.45
C ALA A 141 10.04 -11.79 7.82
N PHE A 142 11.25 -12.17 8.25
CA PHE A 142 12.32 -11.22 8.56
C PHE A 142 12.71 -10.33 7.36
N LEU A 143 12.92 -10.93 6.18
CA LEU A 143 13.24 -10.18 4.96
C LEU A 143 12.11 -9.24 4.54
N VAL A 144 10.86 -9.71 4.63
CA VAL A 144 9.67 -8.88 4.35
C VAL A 144 9.59 -7.71 5.32
N THR A 145 9.76 -7.94 6.62
CA THR A 145 9.73 -6.89 7.64
C THR A 145 10.82 -5.85 7.40
N ILE A 146 12.06 -6.27 7.10
CA ILE A 146 13.14 -5.34 6.74
C ILE A 146 12.75 -4.53 5.50
N GLY A 147 12.22 -5.17 4.45
CA GLY A 147 11.78 -4.47 3.25
C GLY A 147 10.68 -3.45 3.53
N ILE A 148 9.71 -3.78 4.37
CA ILE A 148 8.63 -2.89 4.79
C ILE A 148 9.19 -1.68 5.54
N ILE A 149 10.04 -1.91 6.55
CA ILE A 149 10.63 -0.85 7.36
C ILE A 149 11.48 0.06 6.48
N LEU A 150 12.33 -0.51 5.63
CA LEU A 150 13.21 0.27 4.75
C LEU A 150 12.39 1.12 3.76
N LEU A 151 11.37 0.55 3.13
CA LEU A 151 10.50 1.29 2.22
C LEU A 151 9.72 2.39 2.97
N TYR A 152 9.24 2.09 4.18
CA TYR A 152 8.56 3.06 5.03
C TYR A 152 9.49 4.21 5.47
N SER A 153 10.74 3.91 5.84
CA SER A 153 11.74 4.90 6.22
C SER A 153 12.11 5.82 5.05
N ILE A 154 12.34 5.27 3.84
CA ILE A 154 12.61 6.08 2.64
C ILE A 154 11.42 7.00 2.35
N TYR A 155 10.21 6.45 2.42
CA TYR A 155 8.98 7.22 2.24
C TYR A 155 8.84 8.34 3.28
N PHE A 156 9.11 8.05 4.55
CA PHE A 156 9.02 9.03 5.63
C PHE A 156 10.04 10.17 5.45
N VAL A 157 11.29 9.84 5.13
CA VAL A 157 12.36 10.84 4.89
C VAL A 157 12.03 11.72 3.70
N THR A 158 11.55 11.13 2.60
CA THR A 158 11.19 11.90 1.39
C THR A 158 9.98 12.80 1.63
N ALA A 159 8.94 12.31 2.32
CA ALA A 159 7.79 13.12 2.69
C ALA A 159 8.19 14.26 3.63
N PHE A 160 9.02 13.99 4.66
CA PHE A 160 9.50 15.01 5.59
C PHE A 160 10.33 16.09 4.88
N TRP A 161 11.27 15.67 4.03
CA TRP A 161 12.09 16.60 3.26
C TRP A 161 11.24 17.50 2.35
N LEU A 162 10.23 16.94 1.69
CA LEU A 162 9.31 17.72 0.85
C LEU A 162 8.48 18.72 1.66
N ILE A 163 8.02 18.33 2.86
CA ILE A 163 7.31 19.24 3.77
C ILE A 163 8.22 20.43 4.16
N VAL A 164 9.48 20.17 4.49
CA VAL A 164 10.46 21.22 4.87
C VAL A 164 10.77 22.18 3.71
N GLN A 165 10.67 21.73 2.46
CA GLN A 165 10.89 22.60 1.30
C GLN A 165 9.68 23.46 0.92
N LEU A 166 8.46 23.01 1.25
CA LEU A 166 7.22 23.67 0.85
C LEU A 166 6.59 24.53 1.95
N GLY A 167 7.02 24.37 3.21
CA GLY A 167 6.62 25.18 4.36
C GLY A 167 7.64 26.28 4.65
#